data_AF-A0AAW9DKY1-F1
#
_entry.id   AF-A0AAW9DKY1-F1
#
_cell.length_a   1.000
_cell.length_b   1.000
_cell.length_c   1.000
_cell.angle_alpha   90.00
_cell.angle_beta   90.00
_cell.angle_gamma   90.00
#
_symmetry.space_group_name_H-M   'P 1'
#
loop_
_entity.id
_entity.type
_entity.pdbx_description
1 polymer ?
#
loop_
_entity_poly.entity_id
_entity_poly.type
_entity_poly.pdbx_seq_one_letter_code
_entity_poly.pdbx_strand_id
1 'polypeptide(L)'
;VAIADFIENLPGYKAQNMTFGFMIGFLIVISAIVIGIFIFVLTTQKSPIFGLMKIQGLSNGYISGSVLAQTFLLAGVGTVLGLAGTYLSSLVLPSAVPFENNWIFYIAIGLALVVF
;
A
#
# COMPACT_ATOMS: atom_id res chain seq x y z
N VAL A 1 -22.37 -32.17 -7.76
CA VAL A 1 -22.09 -30.91 -7.03
C VAL A 1 -20.65 -30.56 -7.31
N ALA A 2 -20.38 -29.37 -7.85
CA ALA A 2 -19.02 -28.94 -8.08
C ALA A 2 -18.31 -28.72 -6.72
N ILE A 3 -17.01 -28.98 -6.64
CA ILE A 3 -16.24 -28.79 -5.40
C ILE A 3 -16.36 -27.34 -4.88
N ALA A 4 -16.49 -26.37 -5.79
CA ALA A 4 -16.73 -24.96 -5.46
C ALA A 4 -18.02 -24.75 -4.66
N ASP A 5 -19.14 -25.34 -5.09
CA ASP A 5 -20.42 -25.25 -4.37
C ASP A 5 -20.31 -25.87 -2.97
N PHE A 6 -19.57 -26.97 -2.83
CA PHE A 6 -19.36 -27.60 -1.53
C PHE A 6 -18.57 -26.69 -0.58
N ILE A 7 -17.53 -26.01 -1.07
CA ILE A 7 -16.71 -25.08 -0.28
C ILE A 7 -17.52 -23.86 0.16
N GLU A 8 -18.31 -23.27 -0.74
CA GLU A 8 -19.17 -22.13 -0.38
C GLU A 8 -20.25 -22.49 0.65
N ASN A 9 -20.73 -23.73 0.64
CA ASN A 9 -21.73 -24.24 1.56
C ASN A 9 -21.15 -24.75 2.90
N LEU A 10 -19.82 -24.71 3.10
CA LEU A 10 -19.22 -25.03 4.39
C LEU A 10 -19.68 -24.01 5.44
N PRO A 11 -20.24 -24.47 6.58
CA PRO A 11 -20.71 -23.57 7.62
C PRO A 11 -19.53 -22.74 8.15
N GLY A 12 -19.63 -21.42 7.99
CA GLY A 12 -18.61 -20.46 8.44
C GLY A 12 -17.67 -19.92 7.35
N TYR A 13 -17.50 -20.59 6.20
CA TYR A 13 -16.55 -20.15 5.16
C TYR A 13 -16.90 -18.76 4.61
N LYS A 14 -18.16 -18.57 4.21
CA LYS A 14 -18.63 -17.28 3.68
C LYS A 14 -18.53 -16.15 4.71
N ALA A 15 -18.90 -16.42 5.97
CA ALA A 15 -18.83 -15.43 7.05
C ALA A 15 -17.37 -15.03 7.34
N GLN A 16 -16.46 -16.01 7.39
CA GLN A 16 -15.04 -15.79 7.62
C GLN A 16 -14.40 -14.98 6.49
N ASN A 17 -14.65 -15.33 5.23
CA ASN A 17 -14.12 -14.60 4.08
C ASN A 17 -14.61 -13.14 4.05
N MET A 18 -15.87 -12.91 4.41
CA MET A 18 -16.42 -11.55 4.55
C MET A 18 -15.71 -10.76 5.65
N THR A 19 -15.46 -11.34 6.82
CA THR A 19 -14.75 -10.66 7.91
C THR A 19 -13.30 -10.36 7.53
N PHE A 20 -12.57 -11.30 6.93
CA PHE A 20 -11.19 -11.05 6.49
C PHE A 20 -11.14 -10.01 5.37
N GLY A 21 -12.03 -10.09 4.39
CA GLY A 21 -12.15 -9.09 3.33
C GLY A 21 -12.40 -7.69 3.90
N PHE A 22 -13.26 -7.57 4.91
CA PHE A 22 -13.51 -6.30 5.60
C PHE A 22 -12.27 -5.78 6.34
N MET A 23 -11.56 -6.64 7.07
CA MET A 23 -10.31 -6.26 7.77
C MET A 23 -9.25 -5.76 6.78
N ILE A 24 -9.03 -6.48 5.68
CA ILE A 24 -8.07 -6.11 4.63
C ILE A 24 -8.47 -4.77 4.02
N GLY A 25 -9.75 -4.61 3.62
CA GLY A 25 -10.25 -3.37 3.05
C GLY A 25 -10.05 -2.17 4.00
N PHE A 26 -10.33 -2.35 5.28
CA PHE A 26 -10.16 -1.30 6.28
C PHE A 26 -8.69 -0.91 6.48
N LEU A 27 -7.78 -1.90 6.52
CA LEU A 27 -6.34 -1.64 6.63
C LEU A 27 -5.79 -0.89 5.40
N ILE A 28 -6.29 -1.20 4.20
CA ILE A 28 -5.91 -0.47 2.98
C ILE A 28 -6.32 1.01 3.09
N VAL A 29 -7.54 1.29 3.56
CA VAL A 29 -8.04 2.66 3.74
C VAL A 29 -7.19 3.42 4.76
N ILE A 30 -6.89 2.82 5.91
CA ILE A 30 -6.04 3.45 6.93
C ILE A 30 -4.65 3.72 6.36
N SER A 31 -4.05 2.74 5.66
CA SER A 31 -2.74 2.90 5.05
C SER A 31 -2.70 4.06 4.06
N ALA A 32 -3.71 4.18 3.21
CA ALA A 32 -3.82 5.27 2.24
C ALA A 32 -3.87 6.65 2.92
N ILE A 33 -4.67 6.78 3.99
CA ILE A 33 -4.77 8.03 4.78
C ILE A 33 -3.42 8.37 5.42
N VAL A 34 -2.76 7.38 6.01
CA VAL A 34 -1.46 7.56 6.68
C VAL A 34 -0.41 8.06 5.67
N ILE A 35 -0.32 7.43 4.50
CA ILE A 35 0.59 7.86 3.42
C ILE A 35 0.30 9.31 3.02
N GLY A 36 -0.97 9.66 2.80
CA GLY A 36 -1.37 11.03 2.43
C GLY A 36 -0.96 12.08 3.47
N ILE A 37 -1.15 11.79 4.76
CA ILE A 37 -0.74 12.68 5.85
C ILE A 37 0.79 12.84 5.87
N PHE A 38 1.55 11.76 5.72
CA PHE A 38 3.01 11.84 5.72
C PHE A 38 3.53 12.67 4.54
N ILE A 39 3.00 12.46 3.34
CA ILE A 39 3.37 13.26 2.16
C ILE A 39 3.03 14.74 2.37
N PHE A 40 1.85 15.03 2.93
CA PHE A 40 1.45 16.40 3.25
C PHE A 40 2.41 17.08 4.23
N VAL A 41 2.75 16.39 5.32
CA VAL A 41 3.69 16.90 6.34
C VAL A 41 5.07 17.12 5.72
N LEU A 42 5.60 16.15 4.98
CA LEU A 42 6.92 16.25 4.32
C LEU A 42 6.97 17.38 3.29
N THR A 43 5.90 17.57 2.52
CA THR A 43 5.81 18.65 1.53
C THR A 43 5.76 20.01 2.22
N THR A 44 4.99 20.13 3.30
CA THR A 44 4.88 21.38 4.08
C THR A 44 6.21 21.75 4.74
N GLN A 45 6.94 20.77 5.29
CA GLN A 45 8.26 20.98 5.88
C GLN A 45 9.30 21.47 4.86
N LYS A 46 9.16 21.11 3.58
CA LYS A 46 10.05 21.56 2.49
C LYS A 46 9.71 22.93 1.89
N SER A 47 8.64 23.57 2.33
CA SER A 47 8.21 24.89 1.84
C SER A 47 9.34 25.97 1.86
N PRO A 48 10.17 26.10 2.92
CA PRO A 48 11.28 27.06 2.92
C PRO A 48 12.35 26.75 1.86
N ILE A 49 12.62 25.47 1.63
CA ILE A 49 13.61 25.01 0.64
C ILE A 49 13.13 25.34 -0.77
N PHE A 50 11.84 25.13 -1.06
CA PHE A 50 11.25 25.51 -2.34
C PHE A 50 11.23 27.03 -2.56
N GLY A 51 11.09 27.81 -1.48
CA GLY A 51 11.26 29.28 -1.52
C GLY A 51 12.65 29.69 -1.99
N LEU A 52 13.71 29.08 -1.44
CA LEU A 52 15.09 29.34 -1.87
C LEU A 52 15.34 28.90 -3.33
N MET A 53 14.84 27.73 -3.73
CA MET A 53 14.95 27.23 -5.11
C MET A 53 14.29 28.18 -6.11
N LYS A 54 13.15 28.78 -5.75
CA LYS A 54 12.44 29.73 -6.60
C LYS A 54 13.18 31.07 -6.72
N ILE A 55 13.84 31.51 -5.66
CA ILE A 55 14.72 32.70 -5.68
C ILE A 55 15.95 32.45 -6.59
N GLN A 56 16.44 31.22 -6.65
CA GLN A 56 17.52 30.81 -7.57
C GLN A 56 17.08 30.73 -9.04
N GLY A 57 15.81 31.03 -9.36
CA GLY A 57 15.30 31.05 -10.73
C GLY A 57 14.84 29.69 -11.26
N LEU A 58 14.71 28.66 -10.42
CA LEU A 58 14.17 27.37 -10.83
C LEU A 58 12.67 27.48 -11.15
N SER A 59 12.24 26.81 -12.22
CA SER A 59 10.84 26.84 -12.65
C SER A 59 9.93 26.07 -11.70
N ASN A 60 8.67 26.50 -11.58
CA ASN A 60 7.66 25.79 -10.79
C ASN A 60 7.46 24.34 -11.27
N GLY A 61 7.63 24.08 -12.58
CA GLY A 61 7.54 22.74 -13.16
C GLY A 61 8.65 21.81 -12.66
N TYR A 62 9.88 22.31 -12.54
CA TYR A 62 10.99 21.54 -11.98
C TYR A 62 10.75 21.17 -10.51
N ILE A 63 10.25 22.12 -9.70
CA ILE A 63 9.94 21.88 -8.28
C ILE A 63 8.82 20.85 -8.14
N SER A 64 7.72 21.00 -8.88
CA SER A 64 6.59 20.07 -8.83
C SER A 64 6.97 18.67 -9.31
N GLY A 65 7.73 18.55 -10.41
CA GLY A 65 8.21 17.26 -10.90
C GLY A 65 9.14 16.57 -9.90
N SER A 66 10.01 17.34 -9.23
CA SER A 66 10.91 16.80 -8.19
C SER A 66 10.13 16.28 -6.97
N VAL A 67 9.08 16.97 -6.55
CA VAL A 67 8.20 16.51 -5.46
C VAL A 67 7.48 15.23 -5.85
N LEU A 68 6.87 15.19 -7.04
CA LEU A 68 6.17 14.00 -7.53
C LEU A 68 7.10 12.79 -7.63
N ALA A 69 8.31 12.96 -8.15
CA ALA A 69 9.30 11.90 -8.24
C ALA A 69 9.74 11.40 -6.85
N GLN A 70 9.96 12.30 -5.89
CA GLN A 70 10.31 11.94 -4.52
C GLN A 70 9.18 11.16 -3.82
N THR A 71 7.93 11.61 -3.99
CA THR A 71 6.75 10.93 -3.45
C THR A 71 6.62 9.52 -4.05
N PHE A 72 6.75 9.40 -5.36
CA PHE A 72 6.66 8.11 -6.04
C PHE A 72 7.77 7.14 -5.61
N LEU A 73 9.00 7.64 -5.48
CA LEU A 73 10.12 6.84 -4.96
C LEU A 73 9.89 6.41 -3.51
N LEU A 74 9.42 7.32 -2.65
CA LEU A 74 9.13 7.01 -1.25
C LEU A 74 8.05 5.93 -1.13
N ALA A 75 6.93 6.09 -1.84
CA ALA A 75 5.85 5.12 -1.85
C ALA A 75 6.29 3.78 -2.45
N GLY A 76 6.99 3.80 -3.59
CA GLY A 76 7.49 2.59 -4.24
C GLY A 76 8.46 1.79 -3.37
N VAL A 77 9.44 2.45 -2.75
CA VAL A 77 10.38 1.79 -1.83
C VAL A 77 9.64 1.25 -0.59
N GLY A 78 8.73 2.04 -0.02
CA GLY A 78 7.91 1.61 1.12
C GLY A 78 7.08 0.37 0.80
N THR A 79 6.43 0.33 -0.37
CA THR A 79 5.63 -0.82 -0.83
C THR A 79 6.51 -2.05 -1.07
N VAL A 80 7.68 -1.91 -1.69
CA VAL A 80 8.62 -3.03 -1.89
C VAL A 80 9.09 -3.60 -0.55
N LEU A 81 9.43 -2.74 0.41
CA LEU A 81 9.81 -3.17 1.76
C LEU A 81 8.65 -3.85 2.49
N GLY A 82 7.42 -3.35 2.36
CA GLY A 82 6.22 -3.97 2.91
C GLY A 82 5.95 -5.37 2.33
N LEU A 83 6.04 -5.50 1.00
CA LEU A 83 5.90 -6.79 0.31
C LEU A 83 6.98 -7.79 0.71
N ALA A 84 8.24 -7.32 0.85
CA ALA A 84 9.32 -8.13 1.36
C ALA A 84 9.02 -8.61 2.79
N GLY A 85 8.50 -7.74 3.65
CA GLY A 85 8.06 -8.10 5.00
C GLY A 85 6.96 -9.17 5.01
N THR A 86 5.95 -9.04 4.13
CA THR A 86 4.89 -10.05 3.97
C THR A 86 5.43 -11.39 3.49
N TYR A 87 6.36 -11.38 2.54
CA TYR A 87 7.00 -12.60 2.07
C TYR A 87 7.82 -13.26 3.18
N LEU A 88 8.63 -12.49 3.90
CA LEU A 88 9.45 -13.01 5.01
C LEU A 88 8.58 -13.56 6.14
N SER A 89 7.47 -12.91 6.49
CA SER A 89 6.56 -13.41 7.52
C SER A 89 5.87 -14.71 7.09
N SER A 90 5.61 -14.89 5.79
CA SER A 90 5.07 -16.15 5.24
C SER A 90 5.99 -17.35 5.47
N LEU A 91 7.31 -17.15 5.56
CA LEU A 91 8.27 -18.22 5.80
C LEU A 91 8.31 -18.69 7.26
N VAL A 92 7.87 -17.83 8.19
CA VAL A 92 7.89 -18.10 9.64
C VAL A 92 6.53 -18.61 10.14
N LEU A 93 5.48 -18.47 9.32
CA LEU A 93 4.13 -18.90 9.68
C LEU A 93 4.05 -20.43 9.85
N PRO A 94 3.46 -20.92 10.96
CA PRO A 94 3.21 -22.35 11.14
C PRO A 94 2.33 -22.92 10.03
N SER A 95 2.54 -24.18 9.64
CA SER A 95 1.74 -24.86 8.61
C SER A 95 0.25 -24.98 8.94
N ALA A 96 -0.12 -24.79 10.20
CA ALA A 96 -1.51 -24.78 10.66
C ALA A 96 -2.26 -23.49 10.28
N VAL A 97 -1.54 -22.41 9.92
CA VAL A 97 -2.16 -21.15 9.51
C VAL A 97 -2.49 -21.23 8.01
N PRO A 98 -3.77 -21.17 7.61
CA PRO A 98 -4.17 -21.20 6.21
C PRO A 98 -3.85 -19.84 5.56
N PHE A 99 -2.60 -19.66 5.15
CA PHE A 99 -2.11 -18.49 4.44
C PHE A 99 -1.82 -18.84 2.98
N GLU A 100 -2.53 -18.19 2.06
CA GLU A 100 -2.31 -18.34 0.63
C GLU A 100 -1.68 -17.07 0.06
N ASN A 101 -0.57 -17.24 -0.67
CA ASN A 101 0.16 -16.13 -1.26
C ASN A 101 -0.41 -15.74 -2.62
N ASN A 102 -1.30 -14.75 -2.65
CA ASN A 102 -1.86 -14.21 -3.89
C ASN A 102 -1.08 -12.98 -4.36
N TRP A 103 -0.04 -13.23 -5.16
CA TRP A 103 0.83 -12.18 -5.70
C TRP A 103 0.10 -11.14 -6.55
N ILE A 104 -0.92 -11.55 -7.30
CA ILE A 104 -1.71 -10.63 -8.15
C ILE A 104 -2.45 -9.63 -7.27
N PHE A 105 -3.09 -10.10 -6.21
CA PHE A 105 -3.79 -9.26 -5.25
C PHE A 105 -2.82 -8.30 -4.54
N TYR A 106 -1.65 -8.79 -4.11
CA TYR A 106 -0.65 -7.96 -3.43
C TYR A 106 -0.06 -6.88 -4.33
N ILE A 107 0.24 -7.20 -5.60
CA ILE A 107 0.73 -6.22 -6.57
C ILE A 107 -0.36 -5.21 -6.92
N ALA A 108 -1.61 -5.64 -7.08
CA ALA A 108 -2.73 -4.74 -7.37
C ALA A 108 -2.93 -3.69 -6.27
N ILE A 109 -2.94 -4.12 -5.00
CA ILE A 109 -3.05 -3.20 -3.86
C ILE A 109 -1.80 -2.34 -3.73
N GLY A 110 -0.61 -2.93 -3.89
CA GLY A 110 0.66 -2.20 -3.82
C GLY A 110 0.73 -1.08 -4.85
N LEU A 111 0.33 -1.33 -6.09
CA LEU A 111 0.25 -0.30 -7.13
C LEU A 111 -0.82 0.74 -6.83
N ALA A 112 -2.00 0.32 -6.35
CA ALA A 112 -3.05 1.24 -5.96
C ALA A 112 -2.57 2.22 -4.87
N LEU A 113 -1.82 1.75 -3.87
CA LEU A 113 -1.25 2.59 -2.81
C LEU A 113 -0.11 3.51 -3.28
N VAL A 114 0.63 3.13 -4.33
CA VAL A 114 1.73 3.97 -4.86
C VAL A 114 1.20 5.08 -5.79
N VAL A 115 0.10 4.80 -6.49
CA VAL A 115 -0.55 5.77 -7.39
C VAL A 115 -1.42 6.77 -6.62
N PHE A 116 -1.97 6.34 -5.48
CA PHE A 116 -2.78 7.17 -4.58
C PHE A 116 -1.94 8.19 -3.81
#